data_AF-A0A965PG56-F1
#
_entry.id   AF-A0A965PG56-F1
#
_cell.length_a   1.000
_cell.length_b   1.000
_cell.length_c   1.000
_cell.angle_alpha   90.00
_cell.angle_beta   90.00
_cell.angle_gamma   90.00
#
_symmetry.space_group_name_H-M   'P 1'
#
loop_
_entity.id
_entity.type
_entity.pdbx_description
1 polymer ?
#
loop_
_entity_poly.entity_id
_entity_poly.type
_entity_poly.pdbx_seq_one_letter_code
_entity_poly.pdbx_strand_id
1 'polypeptide(L)'
;MADFGIKPDLALGLKPPATMSLADMVNIARGVQAYQQAEQTNPLALQQAQQATRTGEINLGVAEQQNAERMNLQRFFSDPENFQTNGRIDLNKVNKIVPQIAPLTGREAMQNVAVLANAQTTADTSKRGLTQDAREKVASRLSLMGRLGIDKPELYGKELDNLVTEFPNDENVKELVNSYKVVLSRSGGINLPEVALKEAQSVLTVGQQEERFGPRVAATDIGGQIVETVTTPSIAGRAPKIEMGKALASKTLSPGTEITLTEGNQYGLPAGTKILVGGAGGSTAGVRPEQMGQPKAKQAAAPAISSLSPLESSTLAADAKLAAEDYTNISQIAQTSQQQIQNLRQIKASAPKGFTGAVGERQAVAASVLNTLGIPAYEKEKVETDLLNKNGKLLAMAGGNTDMARAMAEAANPNAKMEAKSIEKVANYMIGGSLMNNAKLDFLDPYKNNARQYVSKMKEIKDVLNPNLFYFESLNDQEARKFLDEMPLEEKKQFRKQLEKATKIGIIK
;
A
#
# COMPACT_ATOMS: atom_id res chain seq x y z
N MET A 1 -9.48 67.82 -77.78
CA MET A 1 -9.99 66.90 -78.82
C MET A 1 -8.78 66.35 -79.54
N ALA A 2 -8.38 65.11 -79.21
CA ALA A 2 -7.28 64.40 -79.84
C ALA A 2 -7.86 63.14 -80.47
N ASP A 3 -7.68 63.05 -81.78
CA ASP A 3 -8.20 62.04 -82.68
C ASP A 3 -7.29 60.80 -82.61
N PHE A 4 -7.77 59.72 -81.99
CA PHE A 4 -7.04 58.45 -81.92
C PHE A 4 -7.41 57.59 -83.14
N GLY A 5 -6.61 57.72 -84.19
CA GLY A 5 -6.69 56.87 -85.38
C GLY A 5 -6.25 55.43 -85.08
N ILE A 6 -7.23 54.53 -84.96
CA ILE A 6 -7.02 53.08 -84.92
C ILE A 6 -6.72 52.61 -86.36
N LYS A 7 -5.48 52.16 -86.58
CA LYS A 7 -5.08 51.44 -87.80
C LYS A 7 -5.57 49.98 -87.71
N PRO A 8 -6.38 49.47 -88.66
CA PRO A 8 -6.91 48.11 -88.62
C PRO A 8 -5.97 47.14 -89.34
N ASP A 9 -4.73 47.00 -88.89
CA ASP A 9 -3.76 46.09 -89.53
C ASP A 9 -2.69 45.52 -88.58
N LEU A 10 -3.05 45.26 -87.32
CA LEU A 10 -2.33 44.26 -86.54
C LEU A 10 -2.88 42.87 -86.89
N ALA A 11 -2.49 42.38 -88.06
CA ALA A 11 -2.50 40.98 -88.37
C ALA A 11 -1.65 40.26 -87.30
N LEU A 12 -2.35 39.64 -86.35
CA LEU A 12 -1.78 38.66 -85.42
C LEU A 12 -1.10 37.57 -86.25
N GLY A 13 0.22 37.69 -86.40
CA GLY A 13 1.12 36.65 -86.88
C GLY A 13 1.17 35.49 -85.89
N LEU A 14 0.01 34.87 -85.64
CA LEU A 14 -0.12 33.58 -84.99
C LEU A 14 0.46 32.55 -85.95
N LYS A 15 1.78 32.34 -85.86
CA LYS A 15 2.39 31.10 -86.31
C LYS A 15 1.57 29.96 -85.68
N PRO A 16 1.08 29.00 -86.48
CA PRO A 16 0.36 27.85 -85.94
C PRO A 16 1.23 27.21 -84.85
N PRO A 17 0.67 26.95 -83.66
CA PRO A 17 1.43 26.38 -82.57
C PRO A 17 2.10 25.10 -83.06
N ALA A 18 3.41 25.00 -82.82
CA ALA A 18 4.18 23.80 -83.07
C ALA A 18 3.38 22.60 -82.55
N THR A 19 3.24 21.59 -83.41
CA THR A 19 2.50 20.34 -83.14
C THR A 19 2.78 19.87 -81.72
N MET A 20 1.84 20.09 -80.81
CA MET A 20 1.93 19.62 -79.43
C MET A 20 2.09 18.12 -79.50
N SER A 21 3.18 17.62 -78.92
CA SER A 21 3.38 16.18 -78.87
C SER A 21 2.25 15.58 -78.05
N LEU A 22 1.90 14.32 -78.34
CA LEU A 22 0.94 13.58 -77.52
C LEU A 22 1.33 13.60 -76.02
N ALA A 23 2.62 13.72 -75.70
CA ALA A 23 3.12 13.88 -74.34
C ALA A 23 2.71 15.23 -73.72
N ASP A 24 2.73 16.32 -74.50
CA ASP A 24 2.28 17.64 -74.05
C ASP A 24 0.77 17.71 -73.83
N MET A 25 -0.02 17.05 -74.69
CA MET A 25 -1.46 16.92 -74.47
C MET A 25 -1.80 16.10 -73.22
N VAL A 26 -1.07 15.03 -72.93
CA VAL A 26 -1.26 14.23 -71.70
C VAL A 26 -0.89 15.03 -70.45
N ASN A 27 0.16 15.84 -70.51
CA ASN A 27 0.55 16.71 -69.40
C ASN A 27 -0.47 17.84 -69.17
N ILE A 28 -1.03 18.42 -70.23
CA ILE A 28 -2.10 19.44 -70.13
C ILE A 28 -3.41 18.82 -69.62
N ALA A 29 -3.79 17.64 -70.10
CA ALA A 29 -4.98 16.94 -69.63
C ALA A 29 -4.87 16.56 -68.14
N ARG A 30 -3.69 16.09 -67.68
CA ARG A 30 -3.43 15.87 -66.25
C ARG A 30 -3.45 17.18 -65.45
N GLY A 31 -2.95 18.27 -66.02
CA GLY A 31 -3.01 19.60 -65.42
C GLY A 31 -4.45 20.09 -65.21
N VAL A 32 -5.32 19.93 -66.20
CA VAL A 32 -6.74 20.33 -66.12
C VAL A 32 -7.51 19.46 -65.12
N GLN A 33 -7.25 18.16 -65.06
CA GLN A 33 -7.88 17.27 -64.08
C GLN A 33 -7.42 17.56 -62.65
N ALA A 34 -6.13 17.84 -62.46
CA ALA A 34 -5.59 18.30 -61.19
C ALA A 34 -6.18 19.65 -60.76
N TYR A 35 -6.43 20.57 -61.71
CA TYR A 35 -7.06 21.86 -61.43
C TYR A 35 -8.52 21.73 -61.01
N GLN A 36 -9.29 20.84 -61.65
CA GLN A 36 -10.68 20.56 -61.25
C GLN A 36 -10.76 19.89 -59.87
N GLN A 37 -9.81 19.00 -59.54
CA GLN A 37 -9.71 18.45 -58.18
C GLN A 37 -9.26 19.50 -57.16
N ALA A 38 -8.36 20.41 -57.55
CA ALA A 38 -7.91 21.51 -56.72
C ALA A 38 -9.05 22.49 -56.42
N GLU A 39 -9.90 22.84 -57.38
CA GLU A 39 -11.08 23.70 -57.15
C GLU A 39 -12.08 23.08 -56.17
N GLN A 40 -12.24 21.75 -56.15
CA GLN A 40 -13.11 21.07 -55.19
C GLN A 40 -12.46 20.86 -53.80
N THR A 41 -11.13 20.77 -53.72
CA THR A 41 -10.41 20.56 -52.43
C THR A 41 -10.06 21.87 -51.71
N ASN A 42 -9.92 22.98 -52.44
CA ASN A 42 -9.64 24.30 -51.87
C ASN A 42 -10.65 24.77 -50.78
N PRO A 43 -11.99 24.62 -50.95
CA PRO A 43 -12.93 25.05 -49.93
C PRO A 43 -12.84 24.23 -48.63
N LEU A 44 -12.57 22.93 -48.74
CA LEU A 44 -12.41 22.06 -47.56
C LEU A 44 -11.11 22.38 -46.81
N ALA A 45 -10.01 22.59 -47.53
CA ALA A 45 -8.74 22.98 -46.93
C ALA A 45 -8.83 24.35 -46.23
N LEU A 46 -9.54 25.31 -46.83
CA LEU A 46 -9.81 26.61 -46.21
C LEU A 46 -10.68 26.46 -44.95
N GLN A 47 -11.70 25.60 -44.96
CA GLN A 47 -12.53 25.34 -43.79
C GLN A 47 -11.74 24.67 -42.67
N GLN A 48 -10.85 23.71 -42.99
CA GLN A 48 -9.94 23.08 -42.02
C GLN A 48 -8.95 24.10 -41.43
N ALA A 49 -8.38 24.97 -42.26
CA ALA A 49 -7.49 26.04 -41.78
C ALA A 49 -8.22 27.03 -40.87
N GLN A 50 -9.45 27.42 -41.20
CA GLN A 50 -10.28 28.29 -40.35
C GLN A 50 -10.65 27.61 -39.03
N GLN A 51 -10.97 26.31 -39.03
CA GLN A 51 -11.20 25.56 -37.80
C GLN A 51 -9.93 25.46 -36.94
N ALA A 52 -8.78 25.18 -37.56
CA ALA A 52 -7.49 25.15 -36.86
C ALA A 52 -7.18 26.50 -36.21
N THR A 53 -7.37 27.62 -36.93
CA THR A 53 -7.20 28.96 -36.37
C THR A 53 -8.15 29.23 -35.21
N ARG A 54 -9.45 28.91 -35.34
CA ARG A 54 -10.43 29.05 -34.24
C ARG A 54 -10.04 28.21 -33.02
N THR A 55 -9.58 26.98 -33.22
CA THR A 55 -9.10 26.15 -32.10
C THR A 55 -7.85 26.73 -31.46
N GLY A 56 -6.96 27.33 -32.25
CA GLY A 56 -5.78 28.05 -31.76
C GLY A 56 -6.15 29.26 -30.90
N GLU A 57 -7.10 30.07 -31.35
CA GLU A 57 -7.62 31.23 -30.61
C GLU A 57 -8.29 30.82 -29.29
N ILE A 58 -9.10 29.77 -29.30
CA ILE A 58 -9.73 29.23 -28.08
C ILE A 58 -8.66 28.73 -27.10
N ASN A 59 -7.67 27.97 -27.58
CA ASN A 59 -6.60 27.45 -26.75
C ASN A 59 -5.74 28.57 -26.15
N LEU A 60 -5.49 29.64 -26.91
CA LEU A 60 -4.77 30.82 -26.42
C LEU A 60 -5.58 31.51 -25.31
N GLY A 61 -6.88 31.73 -25.52
CA GLY A 61 -7.75 32.33 -24.51
C GLY A 61 -7.84 31.50 -23.21
N VAL A 62 -7.94 30.18 -23.33
CA VAL A 62 -7.88 29.27 -22.17
C VAL A 62 -6.53 29.35 -21.47
N ALA A 63 -5.43 29.40 -22.21
CA ALA A 63 -4.09 29.50 -21.63
C ALA A 63 -3.86 30.84 -20.90
N GLU A 64 -4.35 31.94 -21.47
CA GLU A 64 -4.33 33.27 -20.83
C GLU A 64 -5.17 33.29 -19.55
N GLN A 65 -6.37 32.70 -19.59
CA GLN A 65 -7.22 32.58 -18.41
C GLN A 65 -6.55 31.74 -17.32
N GLN A 66 -6.01 30.57 -17.66
CA GLN A 66 -5.26 29.74 -16.71
C GLN A 66 -4.06 30.49 -16.12
N ASN A 67 -3.38 31.33 -16.91
CA ASN A 67 -2.28 32.13 -16.41
C ASN A 67 -2.73 33.20 -15.41
N ALA A 68 -3.85 33.88 -15.70
CA ALA A 68 -4.46 34.84 -14.78
C ALA A 68 -4.91 34.15 -13.47
N GLU A 69 -5.51 32.97 -13.57
CA GLU A 69 -5.90 32.17 -12.40
C GLU A 69 -4.69 31.74 -11.57
N ARG A 70 -3.58 31.33 -12.21
CA ARG A 70 -2.32 31.02 -11.51
C ARG A 70 -1.79 32.22 -10.71
N MET A 71 -1.81 33.42 -11.28
CA MET A 71 -1.41 34.65 -10.58
C MET A 71 -2.32 34.95 -9.38
N ASN A 72 -3.64 34.75 -9.54
CA ASN A 72 -4.61 34.92 -8.45
C ASN A 72 -4.41 33.90 -7.33
N LEU A 73 -4.14 32.64 -7.68
CA LEU A 73 -3.81 31.59 -6.72
C LEU A 73 -2.51 31.91 -5.99
N GLN A 74 -1.47 32.34 -6.71
CA GLN A 74 -0.20 32.74 -6.10
C GLN A 74 -0.41 33.87 -5.08
N ARG A 75 -1.23 34.87 -5.43
CA ARG A 75 -1.59 35.94 -4.51
C ARG A 75 -2.42 35.43 -3.32
N PHE A 76 -3.38 34.53 -3.55
CA PHE A 76 -4.17 33.91 -2.49
C PHE A 76 -3.29 33.16 -1.48
N PHE A 77 -2.35 32.35 -1.96
CA PHE A 77 -1.43 31.57 -1.12
C PHE A 77 -0.27 32.37 -0.54
N SER A 78 -0.02 33.60 -1.01
CA SER A 78 1.00 34.48 -0.42
C SER A 78 0.63 34.98 0.98
N ASP A 79 -0.66 34.96 1.33
CA ASP A 79 -1.16 35.34 2.65
C ASP A 79 -1.68 34.09 3.39
N PRO A 80 -0.97 33.61 4.44
CA PRO A 80 -1.38 32.45 5.22
C PRO A 80 -2.80 32.53 5.80
N GLU A 81 -3.30 33.71 6.15
CA GLU A 81 -4.63 33.88 6.79
C GLU A 81 -5.79 33.46 5.87
N ASN A 82 -5.54 33.48 4.56
CA ASN A 82 -6.53 33.09 3.55
C ASN A 82 -6.82 31.58 3.54
N PHE A 83 -5.85 30.75 3.91
CA PHE A 83 -5.97 29.29 3.83
C PHE A 83 -5.59 28.57 5.11
N GLN A 84 -5.20 29.30 6.16
CA GLN A 84 -4.90 28.74 7.48
C GLN A 84 -5.80 29.32 8.56
N THR A 85 -5.99 28.54 9.63
CA THR A 85 -6.63 28.95 10.88
C THR A 85 -5.77 28.38 12.00
N ASN A 86 -5.21 29.23 12.87
CA ASN A 86 -4.28 28.85 13.94
C ASN A 86 -3.03 28.10 13.44
N GLY A 87 -2.43 28.54 12.33
CA GLY A 87 -1.23 27.93 11.74
C GLY A 87 -1.47 26.55 11.10
N ARG A 88 -2.72 26.11 10.98
CA ARG A 88 -3.11 24.87 10.30
C ARG A 88 -3.89 25.17 9.04
N ILE A 89 -3.72 24.34 8.01
CA ILE A 89 -4.48 24.47 6.77
C ILE A 89 -5.97 24.25 7.04
N ASP A 90 -6.77 25.24 6.64
CA ASP A 90 -8.23 25.23 6.75
C ASP A 90 -8.85 24.92 5.39
N LEU A 91 -9.16 23.63 5.17
CA LEU A 91 -9.74 23.16 3.92
C LEU A 91 -11.10 23.79 3.62
N ASN A 92 -11.84 24.27 4.63
CA ASN A 92 -13.12 24.93 4.38
C ASN A 92 -12.92 26.31 3.75
N LYS A 93 -11.92 27.07 4.20
CA LYS A 93 -11.54 28.35 3.55
C LYS A 93 -11.09 28.12 2.12
N VAL A 94 -10.24 27.12 1.91
CA VAL A 94 -9.68 26.76 0.59
C VAL A 94 -10.80 26.34 -0.37
N ASN A 95 -11.66 25.40 0.04
CA ASN A 95 -12.77 24.90 -0.78
C ASN A 95 -13.82 25.98 -1.10
N LYS A 96 -13.94 27.00 -0.25
CA LYS A 96 -14.86 28.12 -0.48
C LYS A 96 -14.30 29.14 -1.47
N ILE A 97 -13.02 29.49 -1.36
CA ILE A 97 -12.43 30.62 -2.09
C ILE A 97 -11.76 30.17 -3.40
N VAL A 98 -11.04 29.04 -3.41
CA VAL A 98 -10.27 28.59 -4.57
C VAL A 98 -11.12 28.40 -5.85
N PRO A 99 -12.32 27.80 -5.80
CA PRO A 99 -13.17 27.69 -7.00
C PRO A 99 -13.66 29.04 -7.54
N GLN A 100 -13.71 30.08 -6.71
CA GLN A 100 -14.14 31.42 -7.12
C GLN A 100 -13.02 32.20 -7.82
N ILE A 101 -11.77 32.02 -7.38
CA ILE A 101 -10.59 32.71 -7.93
C ILE A 101 -9.96 31.97 -9.12
N ALA A 102 -10.17 30.66 -9.21
CA ALA A 102 -9.54 29.80 -10.20
C ALA A 102 -10.50 28.66 -10.65
N PRO A 103 -11.52 28.95 -11.46
CA PRO A 103 -12.48 27.93 -11.89
C PRO A 103 -11.86 26.82 -12.75
N LEU A 104 -10.82 27.10 -13.55
CA LEU A 104 -10.18 26.10 -14.41
C LEU A 104 -9.04 25.35 -13.71
N THR A 105 -8.26 26.05 -12.88
CA THR A 105 -7.02 25.53 -12.25
C THR A 105 -7.18 25.24 -10.75
N GLY A 106 -8.27 25.66 -10.13
CA GLY A 106 -8.48 25.55 -8.68
C GLY A 106 -8.58 24.12 -8.17
N ARG A 107 -9.04 23.17 -8.98
CA ARG A 107 -9.10 21.75 -8.59
C ARG A 107 -7.72 21.19 -8.24
N GLU A 108 -6.72 21.49 -9.05
CA GLU A 108 -5.34 21.04 -8.85
C GLU A 108 -4.74 21.68 -7.59
N ALA A 109 -4.93 23.00 -7.43
CA ALA A 109 -4.50 23.72 -6.23
C ALA A 109 -5.14 23.15 -4.94
N MET A 110 -6.44 22.84 -4.96
CA MET A 110 -7.13 22.21 -3.83
C MET A 110 -6.57 20.82 -3.50
N GLN A 111 -6.21 20.01 -4.51
CA GLN A 111 -5.59 18.71 -4.29
C GLN A 111 -4.23 18.83 -3.59
N ASN A 112 -3.38 19.76 -4.02
CA ASN A 112 -2.08 19.99 -3.39
C ASN A 112 -2.22 20.47 -1.94
N VAL A 113 -3.16 21.38 -1.68
CA VAL A 113 -3.44 21.86 -0.31
C VAL A 113 -4.03 20.74 0.57
N ALA A 114 -4.87 19.88 0.03
CA ALA A 114 -5.40 18.70 0.74
C ALA A 114 -4.29 17.71 1.12
N VAL A 115 -3.31 17.48 0.25
CA VAL A 115 -2.14 16.65 0.56
C VAL A 115 -1.34 17.25 1.72
N LEU A 116 -1.10 18.57 1.70
CA LEU A 116 -0.42 19.26 2.81
C LEU A 116 -1.21 19.21 4.12
N ALA A 117 -2.53 19.39 4.07
CA ALA A 117 -3.41 19.29 5.25
C ALA A 117 -3.40 17.87 5.85
N ASN A 118 -3.41 16.84 5.00
CA ASN A 118 -3.27 15.45 5.42
C ASN A 118 -1.89 15.17 6.02
N ALA A 119 -0.82 15.72 5.45
CA ALA A 119 0.52 15.62 6.00
C ALA A 119 0.63 16.29 7.38
N GLN A 120 0.03 17.48 7.57
CA GLN A 120 -0.06 18.14 8.88
C GLN A 120 -0.85 17.29 9.89
N THR A 121 -2.01 16.77 9.49
CA THR A 121 -2.84 15.90 10.34
C THR A 121 -2.10 14.62 10.75
N THR A 122 -1.35 14.03 9.81
CA THR A 122 -0.50 12.85 10.06
C THR A 122 0.63 13.21 11.01
N ALA A 123 1.33 14.33 10.79
CA ALA A 123 2.38 14.80 11.67
C ALA A 123 1.87 15.07 13.09
N ASP A 124 0.68 15.66 13.25
CA ASP A 124 0.06 15.90 14.55
C ASP A 124 -0.39 14.61 15.24
N THR A 125 -0.85 13.63 14.46
CA THR A 125 -1.20 12.30 14.98
C THR A 125 0.06 11.55 15.41
N SER A 126 1.13 11.61 14.61
CA SER A 126 2.44 11.06 14.96
C SER A 126 3.03 11.76 16.18
N LYS A 127 2.95 13.09 16.29
CA LYS A 127 3.37 13.84 17.49
C LYS A 127 2.61 13.35 18.72
N ARG A 128 1.27 13.27 18.65
CA ARG A 128 0.45 12.73 19.74
C ARG A 128 0.81 11.28 20.08
N GLY A 129 1.06 10.44 19.07
CA GLY A 129 1.49 9.05 19.24
C GLY A 129 2.89 8.93 19.87
N LEU A 130 3.85 9.77 19.49
CA LEU A 130 5.17 9.85 20.11
C LEU A 130 5.08 10.30 21.57
N THR A 131 4.20 11.26 21.87
CA THR A 131 3.91 11.64 23.26
C THR A 131 3.28 10.47 24.04
N GLN A 132 2.44 9.65 23.40
CA GLN A 132 1.85 8.47 24.03
C GLN A 132 2.87 7.36 24.30
N ASP A 133 3.79 7.09 23.38
CA ASP A 133 4.89 6.15 23.57
C ASP A 133 5.82 6.59 24.71
N ALA A 134 6.20 7.87 24.75
CA ALA A 134 6.98 8.45 25.85
C ALA A 134 6.27 8.29 27.21
N ARG A 135 4.95 8.55 27.22
CA ARG A 135 4.07 8.34 28.37
C ARG A 135 4.05 6.88 28.83
N GLU A 136 3.89 5.93 27.92
CA GLU A 136 3.89 4.51 28.25
C GLU A 136 5.22 4.03 28.85
N LYS A 137 6.35 4.49 28.30
CA LYS A 137 7.69 4.16 28.83
C LYS A 137 7.84 4.64 30.28
N VAL A 138 7.50 5.89 30.55
CA VAL A 138 7.59 6.48 31.89
C VAL A 138 6.60 5.81 32.84
N ALA A 139 5.34 5.63 32.43
CA ALA A 139 4.32 4.95 33.22
C ALA A 139 4.72 3.51 33.58
N SER A 140 5.35 2.78 32.65
CA SER A 140 5.82 1.41 32.89
C SER A 140 6.88 1.37 33.99
N ARG A 141 7.87 2.26 33.96
CA ARG A 141 8.91 2.35 34.99
C ARG A 141 8.31 2.73 36.34
N LEU A 142 7.48 3.78 36.39
CA LEU A 142 6.81 4.20 37.62
C LEU A 142 5.91 3.11 38.20
N SER A 143 5.15 2.40 37.36
CA SER A 143 4.27 1.31 37.80
C SER A 143 5.08 0.14 38.37
N LEU A 144 6.18 -0.23 37.73
CA LEU A 144 7.06 -1.30 38.22
C LEU A 144 7.61 -0.94 39.61
N MET A 145 8.16 0.25 39.77
CA MET A 145 8.73 0.70 41.05
C MET A 145 7.67 0.80 42.15
N GLY A 146 6.47 1.28 41.82
CA GLY A 146 5.35 1.32 42.75
C GLY A 146 4.90 -0.08 43.19
N ARG A 147 4.87 -1.06 42.27
CA ARG A 147 4.56 -2.47 42.63
C ARG A 147 5.65 -3.13 43.47
N LEU A 148 6.91 -2.72 43.28
CA LEU A 148 8.03 -3.19 44.10
C LEU A 148 8.02 -2.57 45.51
N GLY A 149 7.10 -1.64 45.81
CA GLY A 149 6.98 -1.03 47.12
C GLY A 149 8.16 -0.10 47.45
N ILE A 150 8.84 0.44 46.43
CA ILE A 150 9.98 1.34 46.65
C ILE A 150 9.46 2.65 47.22
N ASP A 151 9.94 3.03 48.40
CA ASP A 151 9.53 4.20 49.17
C ASP A 151 10.51 5.39 49.07
N LYS A 152 11.74 5.14 48.59
CA LYS A 152 12.79 6.16 48.47
C LYS A 152 12.66 7.00 47.18
N PRO A 153 12.41 8.31 47.25
CA PRO A 153 12.29 9.18 46.06
C PRO A 153 13.54 9.18 45.16
N GLU A 154 14.72 9.05 45.76
CA GLU A 154 16.01 9.02 45.06
C GLU A 154 16.10 7.88 44.05
N LEU A 155 15.54 6.71 44.38
CA LEU A 155 15.55 5.55 43.49
C LEU A 155 14.67 5.80 42.26
N TYR A 156 13.51 6.47 42.42
CA TYR A 156 12.67 6.84 41.28
C TYR A 156 13.36 7.86 40.40
N GLY A 157 13.99 8.87 41.01
CA GLY A 157 14.78 9.86 40.28
C GLY A 157 15.85 9.19 39.41
N LYS A 158 16.60 8.24 39.99
CA LYS A 158 17.64 7.48 39.28
C LYS A 158 17.10 6.61 38.16
N GLU A 159 15.98 5.92 38.37
CA GLU A 159 15.40 5.09 37.32
C GLU A 159 14.83 5.91 36.16
N LEU A 160 14.27 7.08 36.47
CA LEU A 160 13.85 8.02 35.42
C LEU A 160 15.06 8.63 34.67
N ASP A 161 16.19 8.84 35.33
CA ASP A 161 17.45 9.22 34.65
C ASP A 161 18.00 8.10 33.76
N ASN A 162 17.91 6.85 34.22
CA ASN A 162 18.24 5.69 33.39
C ASN A 162 17.38 5.69 32.13
N LEU A 163 16.08 6.00 32.24
CA LEU A 163 15.18 6.08 31.10
C LEU A 163 15.60 7.20 30.11
N VAL A 164 16.02 8.36 30.60
CA VAL A 164 16.57 9.43 29.74
C VAL A 164 17.87 8.98 29.05
N THR A 165 18.69 8.19 29.74
CA THR A 165 19.94 7.62 29.20
C THR A 165 19.68 6.55 28.15
N GLU A 166 18.65 5.71 28.34
CA GLU A 166 18.20 4.69 27.37
C GLU A 166 17.62 5.34 26.11
N PHE A 167 16.98 6.51 26.24
CA PHE A 167 16.32 7.23 25.14
C PHE A 167 16.88 8.65 24.94
N PRO A 168 18.18 8.80 24.60
CA PRO A 168 18.84 10.11 24.59
C PRO A 168 18.32 11.06 23.50
N ASN A 169 17.69 10.52 22.45
CA ASN A 169 17.18 11.28 21.31
C ASN A 169 15.68 11.61 21.42
N ASP A 170 14.98 11.16 22.47
CA ASP A 170 13.55 11.39 22.65
C ASP A 170 13.32 12.57 23.61
N GLU A 171 13.10 13.76 23.05
CA GLU A 171 12.87 14.99 23.82
C GLU A 171 11.59 14.92 24.66
N ASN A 172 10.55 14.23 24.18
CA ASN A 172 9.30 14.06 24.93
C ASN A 172 9.53 13.22 26.19
N VAL A 173 10.35 12.16 26.12
CA VAL A 173 10.71 11.37 27.31
C VAL A 173 11.44 12.23 28.33
N LYS A 174 12.37 13.10 27.90
CA LYS A 174 13.10 14.01 28.80
C LYS A 174 12.19 14.99 29.51
N GLU A 175 11.31 15.68 28.76
CA GLU A 175 10.34 16.62 29.33
C GLU A 175 9.41 15.92 30.32
N LEU A 176 8.88 14.75 29.94
CA LEU A 176 7.97 14.01 30.79
C LEU A 176 8.67 13.54 32.07
N VAL A 177 9.87 12.96 31.97
CA VAL A 177 10.69 12.56 33.12
C VAL A 177 10.92 13.74 34.07
N ASN A 178 11.30 14.91 33.55
CA ASN A 178 11.54 16.09 34.37
C ASN A 178 10.27 16.53 35.10
N SER A 179 9.11 16.50 34.44
CA SER A 179 7.84 16.83 35.10
C SER A 179 7.49 15.82 36.21
N TYR A 180 7.68 14.52 35.99
CA TYR A 180 7.42 13.50 37.01
C TYR A 180 8.38 13.56 38.19
N LYS A 181 9.65 13.90 37.97
CA LYS A 181 10.60 14.15 39.06
C LYS A 181 10.12 15.25 40.00
N VAL A 182 9.52 16.33 39.46
CA VAL A 182 8.95 17.41 40.26
C VAL A 182 7.73 16.91 41.05
N VAL A 183 6.84 16.14 40.43
CA VAL A 183 5.67 15.56 41.12
C VAL A 183 6.09 14.62 42.25
N LEU A 184 7.04 13.72 41.99
CA LEU A 184 7.52 12.73 42.97
C LEU A 184 8.28 13.39 44.13
N SER A 185 9.11 14.41 43.88
CA SER A 185 9.80 15.12 44.95
C SER A 185 8.85 15.90 45.87
N ARG A 186 7.72 16.42 45.36
CA ARG A 186 6.68 17.09 46.15
C ARG A 186 5.90 16.16 47.08
N SER A 187 5.89 14.85 46.81
CA SER A 187 5.17 13.88 47.66
C SER A 187 5.81 13.68 49.05
N GLY A 188 7.04 14.14 49.26
CA GLY A 188 7.74 14.02 50.54
C GLY A 188 8.03 12.57 50.97
N GLY A 189 7.91 11.59 50.06
CA GLY A 189 8.17 10.17 50.32
C GLY A 189 7.03 9.42 51.03
N ILE A 190 6.00 10.11 51.50
CA ILE A 190 4.84 9.46 52.14
C ILE A 190 3.99 8.82 51.05
N ASN A 191 3.80 7.49 51.14
CA ASN A 191 3.03 6.68 50.18
C ASN A 191 3.53 6.78 48.72
N LEU A 192 4.83 6.96 48.53
CA LEU A 192 5.45 7.04 47.20
C LEU A 192 5.05 5.89 46.25
N PRO A 193 4.95 4.61 46.69
CA PRO A 193 4.47 3.53 45.83
C PRO A 193 3.06 3.76 45.27
N GLU A 194 2.14 4.26 46.10
CA GLU A 194 0.75 4.51 45.72
C GLU A 194 0.66 5.73 44.79
N VAL A 195 1.41 6.79 45.09
CA VAL A 195 1.52 7.98 44.24
C VAL A 195 2.08 7.60 42.87
N ALA A 196 3.16 6.82 42.82
CA ALA A 196 3.76 6.38 41.56
C ALA A 196 2.81 5.51 40.73
N LEU A 197 2.01 4.64 41.37
CA LEU A 197 0.99 3.85 40.68
C LEU A 197 -0.16 4.71 40.15
N LYS A 198 -0.62 5.68 40.94
CA LYS A 198 -1.67 6.61 40.54
C LYS A 198 -1.21 7.50 39.38
N GLU A 199 0.03 7.99 39.43
CA GLU A 199 0.62 8.76 38.34
C GLU A 199 0.86 7.91 37.10
N ALA A 200 1.38 6.68 37.24
CA ALA A 200 1.50 5.76 36.11
C ALA A 200 0.15 5.47 35.44
N GLN A 201 -0.94 5.43 36.21
CA GLN A 201 -2.29 5.27 35.69
C GLN A 201 -2.80 6.55 35.02
N SER A 202 -2.59 7.72 35.63
CA SER A 202 -3.04 9.02 35.09
C SER A 202 -2.44 9.34 33.71
N VAL A 203 -1.25 8.78 33.44
CA VAL A 203 -0.52 8.90 32.17
C VAL A 203 -1.19 8.14 31.02
N LEU A 204 -1.82 7.00 31.31
CA LEU A 204 -2.42 6.11 30.33
C LEU A 204 -3.80 6.61 29.93
N THR A 205 -4.18 6.41 28.67
CA THR A 205 -5.54 6.72 28.21
C THR A 205 -6.55 5.80 28.91
N VAL A 206 -7.83 6.21 29.02
CA VAL A 206 -8.88 5.40 29.67
C VAL A 206 -8.96 3.99 29.06
N GLY A 207 -8.91 3.87 27.73
CA GLY A 207 -8.91 2.56 27.06
C GLY A 207 -7.69 1.70 27.40
N GLN A 208 -6.51 2.30 27.53
CA GLN A 208 -5.30 1.58 27.97
C GLN A 208 -5.35 1.20 29.46
N GLN A 209 -5.97 2.04 30.29
CA GLN A 209 -6.20 1.71 31.68
C GLN A 209 -7.15 0.52 31.80
N GLU A 210 -8.24 0.48 31.03
CA GLU A 210 -9.16 -0.66 30.98
C GLU A 210 -8.47 -1.91 30.43
N GLU A 211 -7.65 -1.80 29.39
CA GLU A 211 -6.95 -2.95 28.84
C GLU A 211 -5.92 -3.53 29.83
N ARG A 212 -5.16 -2.68 30.51
CA ARG A 212 -4.07 -3.10 31.42
C ARG A 212 -4.55 -3.42 32.83
N PHE A 213 -5.54 -2.68 33.33
CA PHE A 213 -6.01 -2.74 34.70
C PHE A 213 -7.45 -3.21 34.84
N GLY A 214 -8.21 -3.28 33.75
CA GLY A 214 -9.58 -3.78 33.78
C GLY A 214 -9.63 -5.27 34.16
N PRO A 215 -10.75 -5.71 34.76
CA PRO A 215 -10.98 -7.12 35.04
C PRO A 215 -10.95 -7.93 33.74
N ARG A 216 -10.12 -8.97 33.68
CA ARG A 216 -10.05 -9.88 32.53
C ARG A 216 -10.82 -11.15 32.83
N VAL A 217 -11.82 -11.43 32.00
CA VAL A 217 -12.57 -12.68 32.04
C VAL A 217 -11.80 -13.74 31.26
N ALA A 218 -11.51 -14.87 31.91
CA ALA A 218 -10.89 -16.04 31.30
C ALA A 218 -11.61 -17.30 31.74
N ALA A 219 -11.65 -18.33 30.89
CA ALA A 219 -12.12 -19.65 31.27
C ALA A 219 -10.95 -20.45 31.85
N THR A 220 -11.03 -20.81 33.14
CA THR A 220 -10.01 -21.61 33.82
C THR A 220 -10.52 -23.03 34.03
N ASP A 221 -9.77 -24.02 33.56
CA ASP A 221 -10.06 -25.43 33.80
C ASP A 221 -9.49 -25.82 35.17
N ILE A 222 -10.38 -26.19 36.09
CA ILE A 222 -10.02 -26.63 37.45
C ILE A 222 -10.08 -28.16 37.60
N GLY A 223 -9.95 -28.92 36.50
CA GLY A 223 -9.79 -30.38 36.52
C GLY A 223 -11.09 -31.18 36.51
N GLY A 224 -12.25 -30.53 36.67
CA GLY A 224 -13.58 -31.15 36.54
C GLY A 224 -14.67 -30.21 36.01
N GLN A 225 -14.41 -28.91 36.00
CA GLN A 225 -15.27 -27.88 35.43
C GLN A 225 -14.41 -26.80 34.80
N ILE A 226 -14.91 -26.21 33.72
CA ILE A 226 -14.40 -24.97 33.17
C ILE A 226 -15.20 -23.86 33.86
N VAL A 227 -14.54 -23.10 34.73
CA VAL A 227 -15.15 -21.98 35.45
C VAL A 227 -14.73 -20.67 34.80
N GLU A 228 -15.65 -19.73 34.73
CA GLU A 228 -15.31 -18.34 34.42
C GLU A 228 -14.44 -17.80 35.56
N THR A 229 -13.34 -17.13 35.25
CA THR A 229 -12.46 -16.48 36.22
C THR A 229 -12.28 -15.04 35.82
N VAL A 230 -12.59 -14.13 36.74
CA VAL A 230 -12.37 -12.70 36.55
C VAL A 230 -11.11 -12.34 37.30
N THR A 231 -10.04 -12.05 36.57
CA THR A 231 -8.77 -11.61 37.14
C THR A 231 -8.73 -10.09 37.14
N THR A 232 -8.74 -9.50 38.33
CA THR A 232 -8.51 -8.07 38.51
C THR A 232 -7.04 -7.86 38.86
N PRO A 233 -6.23 -7.26 37.96
CA PRO A 233 -4.83 -6.99 38.24
C PRO A 233 -4.67 -5.97 39.38
N SER A 234 -3.47 -5.86 39.95
CA SER A 234 -3.18 -4.92 41.04
C SER A 234 -3.38 -3.47 40.59
N ILE A 235 -4.31 -2.76 41.24
CA ILE A 235 -4.59 -1.32 41.06
C ILE A 235 -4.23 -0.60 42.36
N ALA A 236 -3.41 0.44 42.28
CA ALA A 236 -3.05 1.31 43.42
C ALA A 236 -2.57 0.54 44.67
N GLY A 237 -1.67 -0.44 44.48
CA GLY A 237 -1.04 -1.18 45.58
C GLY A 237 -1.89 -2.29 46.19
N ARG A 238 -3.11 -2.51 45.69
CA ARG A 238 -3.95 -3.65 46.12
C ARG A 238 -3.48 -4.93 45.44
N ALA A 239 -3.36 -6.03 46.19
CA ALA A 239 -3.02 -7.33 45.64
C ALA A 239 -4.00 -7.74 44.50
N PRO A 240 -3.51 -8.41 43.45
CA PRO A 240 -4.38 -8.90 42.39
C PRO A 240 -5.42 -9.87 42.97
N LYS A 241 -6.66 -9.78 42.47
CA LYS A 241 -7.77 -10.63 42.91
C LYS A 241 -8.20 -11.51 41.76
N ILE A 242 -8.42 -12.80 42.04
CA ILE A 242 -9.09 -13.72 41.13
C ILE A 242 -10.44 -14.05 41.74
N GLU A 243 -11.51 -13.74 41.03
CA GLU A 243 -12.87 -14.12 41.40
C GLU A 243 -13.30 -15.29 40.51
N MET A 244 -13.66 -16.41 41.13
CA MET A 244 -14.23 -17.55 40.42
C MET A 244 -15.71 -17.26 40.17
N GLY A 245 -16.07 -17.16 38.91
CA GLY A 245 -17.42 -16.97 38.41
C GLY A 245 -18.18 -18.30 38.28
N LYS A 246 -19.21 -18.29 37.43
CA LYS A 246 -20.08 -19.47 37.24
C LYS A 246 -19.32 -20.57 36.48
N ALA A 247 -19.67 -21.82 36.77
CA ALA A 247 -19.26 -22.94 35.93
C ALA A 247 -19.84 -22.76 34.52
N LEU A 248 -18.98 -22.69 33.52
CA LEU A 248 -19.35 -22.55 32.11
C LEU A 248 -19.63 -23.92 31.48
N ALA A 249 -18.89 -24.94 31.89
CA ALA A 249 -19.10 -26.32 31.46
C ALA A 249 -18.58 -27.32 32.50
N SER A 250 -19.27 -28.44 32.67
CA SER A 250 -18.69 -29.61 33.32
C SER A 250 -17.80 -30.35 32.32
N LYS A 251 -16.57 -30.64 32.72
CA LYS A 251 -15.66 -31.45 31.92
C LYS A 251 -15.83 -32.89 32.35
N THR A 252 -16.51 -33.69 31.53
CA THR A 252 -16.46 -35.15 31.67
C THR A 252 -15.04 -35.59 31.32
N LEU A 253 -14.31 -36.06 32.34
CA LEU A 253 -12.98 -36.63 32.13
C LEU A 253 -13.09 -37.77 31.12
N SER A 254 -12.14 -37.82 30.18
CA SER A 254 -12.10 -38.87 29.18
C SER A 254 -12.07 -40.25 29.85
N PRO A 255 -12.82 -41.25 29.34
CA PRO A 255 -12.72 -42.62 29.83
C PRO A 255 -11.26 -43.07 29.80
N GLY A 256 -10.73 -43.55 30.93
CA GLY A 256 -9.32 -43.92 31.05
C GLY A 256 -8.48 -43.04 31.99
N THR A 257 -9.04 -41.93 32.50
CA THR A 257 -8.28 -41.00 33.36
C THR A 257 -8.20 -41.53 34.79
N GLU A 258 -6.99 -41.72 35.32
CA GLU A 258 -6.78 -42.02 36.76
C GLU A 258 -6.94 -40.74 37.58
N ILE A 259 -7.90 -40.73 38.51
CA ILE A 259 -8.01 -39.71 39.55
C ILE A 259 -7.48 -40.29 40.86
N THR A 260 -6.65 -39.52 41.56
CA THR A 260 -6.23 -39.86 42.92
C THR A 260 -7.23 -39.21 43.88
N LEU A 261 -7.90 -40.03 44.69
CA LEU A 261 -8.94 -39.58 45.59
C LEU A 261 -8.36 -38.79 46.77
N THR A 262 -9.01 -37.68 47.12
CA THR A 262 -8.70 -36.88 48.31
C THR A 262 -9.52 -37.35 49.52
N GLU A 263 -9.12 -36.90 50.71
CA GLU A 263 -9.83 -37.20 51.96
C GLU A 263 -11.26 -36.64 51.93
N GLY A 264 -12.24 -37.44 52.37
CA GLY A 264 -13.67 -37.09 52.28
C GLY A 264 -14.31 -37.29 50.90
N ASN A 265 -13.68 -38.06 50.00
CA ASN A 265 -14.29 -38.38 48.70
C ASN A 265 -15.61 -39.13 48.86
N GLN A 266 -16.52 -38.93 47.90
CA GLN A 266 -17.86 -39.53 47.86
C GLN A 266 -17.88 -41.07 47.78
N TYR A 267 -16.75 -41.72 47.54
CA TYR A 267 -16.65 -43.18 47.43
C TYR A 267 -16.29 -43.84 48.76
N GLY A 268 -16.01 -43.06 49.82
CA GLY A 268 -15.64 -43.59 51.13
C GLY A 268 -14.29 -44.31 51.16
N LEU A 269 -13.46 -44.10 50.14
CA LEU A 269 -12.14 -44.74 50.02
C LEU A 269 -11.06 -43.88 50.70
N PRO A 270 -9.96 -44.48 51.20
CA PRO A 270 -8.86 -43.71 51.78
C PRO A 270 -8.26 -42.70 50.79
N ALA A 271 -7.82 -41.55 51.30
CA ALA A 271 -7.07 -40.58 50.52
C ALA A 271 -5.83 -41.24 49.89
N GLY A 272 -5.53 -40.91 48.64
CA GLY A 272 -4.45 -41.51 47.86
C GLY A 272 -4.86 -42.70 46.98
N THR A 273 -6.08 -43.21 47.10
CA THR A 273 -6.58 -44.29 46.24
C THR A 273 -6.77 -43.79 44.81
N LYS A 274 -6.16 -44.45 43.82
CA LYS A 274 -6.34 -44.12 42.40
C LYS A 274 -7.51 -44.88 41.81
N ILE A 275 -8.45 -44.20 41.15
CA ILE A 275 -9.55 -44.83 40.43
C ILE A 275 -9.60 -44.35 38.98
N LEU A 276 -9.95 -45.25 38.07
CA LEU A 276 -10.12 -44.95 36.65
C LEU A 276 -11.53 -44.43 36.40
N VAL A 277 -11.64 -43.20 35.92
CA VAL A 277 -12.92 -42.59 35.55
C VAL A 277 -13.37 -43.13 34.19
N GLY A 278 -14.58 -43.70 34.13
CA GLY A 278 -15.22 -44.13 32.89
C GLY A 278 -15.09 -45.62 32.53
N GLY A 279 -14.53 -46.45 33.41
CA GLY A 279 -14.63 -47.91 33.27
C GLY A 279 -16.06 -48.37 33.55
N ALA A 280 -16.89 -48.46 32.52
CA ALA A 280 -18.25 -48.98 32.64
C ALA A 280 -18.24 -50.33 33.35
N GLY A 281 -18.93 -50.38 34.49
CA GLY A 281 -19.19 -51.60 35.22
C GLY A 281 -19.94 -52.61 34.35
N GLY A 282 -19.24 -53.68 34.01
CA GLY A 282 -19.79 -54.93 33.51
C GLY A 282 -19.12 -56.08 34.25
N SER A 283 -19.36 -56.20 35.56
CA SER A 283 -18.96 -57.36 36.33
C SER A 283 -19.87 -58.54 35.99
N THR A 284 -19.39 -59.47 35.18
CA THR A 284 -19.69 -60.89 35.37
C THR A 284 -18.40 -61.66 35.25
N ALA A 285 -17.98 -62.26 36.36
CA ALA A 285 -16.89 -63.21 36.42
C ALA A 285 -17.26 -64.44 35.58
N GLY A 286 -16.44 -64.75 34.57
CA GLY A 286 -16.63 -65.89 33.69
C GLY A 286 -15.35 -66.18 32.91
N VAL A 287 -14.57 -67.12 33.43
CA VAL A 287 -13.39 -67.71 32.79
C VAL A 287 -13.75 -68.25 31.40
N ARG A 288 -13.01 -67.87 30.35
CA ARG A 288 -12.82 -68.72 29.16
C ARG A 288 -11.64 -68.27 28.27
N PRO A 289 -10.90 -69.22 27.65
CA PRO A 289 -9.66 -68.95 26.92
C PRO A 289 -9.88 -68.71 25.42
N GLU A 290 -8.87 -68.07 24.83
CA GLU A 290 -8.44 -68.01 23.42
C GLU A 290 -9.43 -68.43 22.31
N GLN A 291 -9.77 -67.47 21.44
CA GLN A 291 -10.03 -67.79 20.04
C GLN A 291 -9.67 -66.64 19.09
N MET A 292 -8.84 -66.98 18.10
CA MET A 292 -8.44 -66.20 16.93
C MET A 292 -9.63 -65.84 16.02
N GLY A 293 -9.62 -64.63 15.44
CA GLY A 293 -10.13 -64.40 14.08
C GLY A 293 -11.01 -63.16 13.84
N GLN A 294 -10.42 -62.15 13.18
CA GLN A 294 -11.06 -61.12 12.29
C GLN A 294 -11.96 -60.02 12.90
N PRO A 295 -12.25 -58.92 12.15
CA PRO A 295 -11.36 -58.00 11.45
C PRO A 295 -11.45 -56.56 12.00
N LYS A 296 -10.42 -55.75 11.73
CA LYS A 296 -10.24 -54.36 12.20
C LYS A 296 -11.37 -53.42 11.73
N ALA A 297 -12.23 -53.01 12.66
CA ALA A 297 -13.08 -51.83 12.49
C ALA A 297 -12.26 -50.56 12.76
N LYS A 298 -12.37 -49.60 11.83
CA LYS A 298 -11.67 -48.32 11.83
C LYS A 298 -11.97 -47.53 13.11
N GLN A 299 -10.94 -47.25 13.91
CA GLN A 299 -10.95 -46.21 14.95
C GLN A 299 -11.28 -44.87 14.28
N ALA A 300 -12.46 -44.34 14.59
CA ALA A 300 -12.79 -42.96 14.29
C ALA A 300 -11.84 -42.04 15.07
N ALA A 301 -11.27 -41.07 14.36
CA ALA A 301 -10.36 -40.07 14.91
C ALA A 301 -11.03 -39.31 16.07
N ALA A 302 -10.32 -39.23 17.19
CA ALA A 302 -10.67 -38.33 18.29
C ALA A 302 -10.69 -36.87 17.78
N PRO A 303 -11.67 -36.04 18.17
CA PRO A 303 -11.61 -34.61 17.89
C PRO A 303 -10.47 -34.01 18.72
N ALA A 304 -9.44 -33.52 18.04
CA ALA A 304 -8.39 -32.71 18.66
C ALA A 304 -9.02 -31.39 19.13
N ILE A 305 -9.37 -31.31 20.42
CA ILE A 305 -9.79 -30.07 21.06
C ILE A 305 -8.50 -29.27 21.32
N SER A 306 -8.14 -28.37 20.40
CA SER A 306 -7.05 -27.43 20.63
C SER A 306 -7.54 -26.32 21.56
N SER A 307 -7.18 -26.42 22.83
CA SER A 307 -7.17 -25.27 23.74
C SER A 307 -6.05 -24.32 23.30
N LEU A 308 -6.35 -23.44 22.34
CA LEU A 308 -5.41 -22.39 21.93
C LEU A 308 -5.31 -21.37 23.07
N SER A 309 -4.09 -21.09 23.47
CA SER A 309 -3.77 -20.11 24.51
C SER A 309 -4.16 -18.68 24.06
N PRO A 310 -4.37 -17.73 25.00
CA PRO A 310 -4.71 -16.34 24.65
C PRO A 310 -3.70 -15.64 23.73
N LEU A 311 -2.44 -16.10 23.73
CA LEU A 311 -1.39 -15.61 22.83
C LEU A 311 -1.60 -16.13 21.39
N GLU A 312 -2.13 -17.35 21.23
CA GLU A 312 -2.42 -17.90 19.91
C GLU A 312 -3.67 -17.26 19.29
N SER A 313 -4.66 -16.86 20.10
CA SER A 313 -5.84 -16.15 19.60
C SER A 313 -5.52 -14.76 19.03
N SER A 314 -4.56 -14.03 19.62
CA SER A 314 -4.17 -12.71 19.11
C SER A 314 -3.36 -12.83 17.80
N THR A 315 -2.50 -13.85 17.69
CA THR A 315 -1.77 -14.12 16.43
C THR A 315 -2.71 -14.54 15.30
N LEU A 316 -3.75 -15.33 15.60
CA LEU A 316 -4.73 -15.76 14.59
C LEU A 316 -5.56 -14.59 14.06
N ALA A 317 -5.95 -13.65 14.94
CA ALA A 317 -6.66 -12.43 14.54
C ALA A 317 -5.79 -11.51 13.66
N ALA A 318 -4.50 -11.38 14.00
CA ALA A 318 -3.55 -10.61 13.19
C ALA A 318 -3.31 -11.23 11.81
N ASP A 319 -3.13 -12.56 11.74
CA ASP A 319 -2.99 -13.30 10.48
C ASP A 319 -4.25 -13.18 9.60
N ALA A 320 -5.44 -13.24 10.21
CA ALA A 320 -6.71 -13.08 9.50
C ALA A 320 -6.86 -11.68 8.89
N LYS A 321 -6.50 -10.63 9.63
CA LYS A 321 -6.50 -9.25 9.13
C LYS A 321 -5.50 -9.09 7.98
N LEU A 322 -4.27 -9.57 8.15
CA LEU A 322 -3.23 -9.49 7.12
C LEU A 322 -3.64 -10.21 5.83
N ALA A 323 -4.19 -11.42 5.95
CA ALA A 323 -4.66 -12.20 4.80
C ALA A 323 -5.81 -11.50 4.07
N ALA A 324 -6.79 -10.96 4.81
CA ALA A 324 -7.92 -10.24 4.23
C ALA A 324 -7.51 -8.95 3.51
N GLU A 325 -6.60 -8.17 4.10
CA GLU A 325 -6.07 -6.95 3.50
C GLU A 325 -5.25 -7.24 2.24
N ASP A 326 -4.30 -8.18 2.29
CA ASP A 326 -3.47 -8.55 1.13
C ASP A 326 -4.32 -9.11 -0.02
N TYR A 327 -5.27 -10.00 0.28
CA TYR A 327 -6.15 -10.58 -0.73
C TYR A 327 -7.05 -9.52 -1.39
N THR A 328 -7.61 -8.60 -0.59
CA THR A 328 -8.44 -7.50 -1.13
C THR A 328 -7.61 -6.61 -2.06
N ASN A 329 -6.41 -6.22 -1.63
CA ASN A 329 -5.51 -5.37 -2.40
C ASN A 329 -5.11 -6.05 -3.72
N ILE A 330 -4.68 -7.31 -3.68
CA ILE A 330 -4.24 -8.01 -4.88
C ILE A 330 -5.39 -8.32 -5.84
N SER A 331 -6.59 -8.61 -5.32
CA SER A 331 -7.78 -8.79 -6.15
C SER A 331 -8.15 -7.51 -6.90
N GLN A 332 -8.04 -6.33 -6.29
CA GLN A 332 -8.30 -5.04 -6.95
C GLN A 332 -7.27 -4.76 -8.05
N ILE A 333 -6.00 -5.05 -7.79
CA ILE A 333 -4.92 -4.88 -8.77
C ILE A 333 -5.13 -5.85 -9.95
N ALA A 334 -5.43 -7.12 -9.69
CA ALA A 334 -5.66 -8.13 -10.72
C ALA A 334 -6.84 -7.78 -11.65
N GLN A 335 -7.92 -7.19 -11.11
CA GLN A 335 -9.08 -6.75 -11.90
C GLN A 335 -8.73 -5.73 -12.99
N THR A 336 -7.77 -4.84 -12.72
CA THR A 336 -7.34 -3.79 -13.66
C THR A 336 -6.10 -4.19 -14.47
N SER A 337 -5.39 -5.24 -14.06
CA SER A 337 -4.11 -5.67 -14.63
C SER A 337 -4.20 -6.01 -16.13
N GLN A 338 -5.29 -6.63 -16.60
CA GLN A 338 -5.42 -6.97 -18.03
C GLN A 338 -5.46 -5.72 -18.92
N GLN A 339 -6.24 -4.71 -18.53
CA GLN A 339 -6.32 -3.44 -19.25
C GLN A 339 -4.98 -2.69 -19.19
N GLN A 340 -4.33 -2.68 -18.03
CA GLN A 340 -3.01 -2.08 -17.85
C GLN A 340 -1.96 -2.75 -18.74
N ILE A 341 -1.92 -4.09 -18.80
CA ILE A 341 -1.00 -4.84 -19.67
C ILE A 341 -1.23 -4.49 -21.14
N GLN A 342 -2.49 -4.39 -21.59
CA GLN A 342 -2.80 -3.98 -22.97
C GLN A 342 -2.31 -2.57 -23.27
N ASN A 343 -2.56 -1.61 -22.38
CA ASN A 343 -2.08 -0.23 -22.52
C ASN A 343 -0.55 -0.19 -22.58
N LEU A 344 0.13 -0.91 -21.70
CA LEU A 344 1.60 -0.98 -21.65
C LEU A 344 2.20 -1.63 -22.91
N ARG A 345 1.54 -2.66 -23.47
CA ARG A 345 1.94 -3.27 -24.75
C ARG A 345 1.78 -2.29 -25.92
N GLN A 346 0.70 -1.50 -25.95
CA GLN A 346 0.50 -0.46 -26.96
C GLN A 346 1.54 0.66 -26.85
N ILE A 347 1.85 1.09 -25.62
CA ILE A 347 2.91 2.05 -25.32
C ILE A 347 4.26 1.54 -25.82
N LYS A 348 4.60 0.29 -25.50
CA LYS A 348 5.83 -0.36 -25.97
C LYS A 348 5.91 -0.38 -27.50
N ALA A 349 4.83 -0.77 -28.19
CA ALA A 349 4.78 -0.80 -29.65
C ALA A 349 4.89 0.60 -30.29
N SER A 350 4.42 1.63 -29.58
CA SER A 350 4.38 3.02 -30.07
C SER A 350 5.64 3.80 -29.73
N ALA A 351 6.40 3.40 -28.70
CA ALA A 351 7.58 4.11 -28.23
C ALA A 351 8.62 4.34 -29.35
N PRO A 352 9.05 3.34 -30.15
CA PRO A 352 10.01 3.57 -31.23
C PRO A 352 9.53 4.60 -32.26
N LYS A 353 8.22 4.60 -32.58
CA LYS A 353 7.63 5.49 -33.58
C LYS A 353 7.46 6.92 -33.07
N GLY A 354 7.03 7.07 -31.82
CA GLY A 354 6.87 8.37 -31.16
C GLY A 354 8.18 9.15 -31.08
N PHE A 355 9.32 8.46 -30.89
CA PHE A 355 10.64 9.11 -30.85
C PHE A 355 11.18 9.58 -32.20
N THR A 356 10.75 8.96 -33.30
CA THR A 356 11.07 9.43 -34.65
C THR A 356 10.12 10.53 -35.14
N GLY A 357 9.02 10.76 -34.44
CA GLY A 357 7.96 11.73 -34.76
C GLY A 357 8.24 13.17 -34.31
N ALA A 358 7.29 14.05 -34.63
CA ALA A 358 7.30 15.46 -34.22
C ALA A 358 7.26 15.60 -32.68
N VAL A 359 7.73 16.72 -32.14
CA VAL A 359 7.86 16.96 -30.68
C VAL A 359 6.57 16.68 -29.89
N GLY A 360 5.39 16.92 -30.49
CA GLY A 360 4.10 16.63 -29.88
C GLY A 360 3.80 15.15 -29.69
N GLU A 361 4.24 14.28 -30.61
CA GLU A 361 4.03 12.82 -30.49
C GLU A 361 4.90 12.22 -29.38
N ARG A 362 6.11 12.76 -29.18
CA ARG A 362 6.99 12.36 -28.06
C ARG A 362 6.37 12.73 -26.72
N GLN A 363 5.80 13.92 -26.62
CA GLN A 363 5.13 14.38 -25.40
C GLN A 363 3.87 13.57 -25.10
N ALA A 364 3.09 13.21 -26.13
CA ALA A 364 1.92 12.34 -25.97
C ALA A 364 2.29 10.93 -25.48
N VAL A 365 3.35 10.33 -26.02
CA VAL A 365 3.84 9.02 -25.58
C VAL A 365 4.38 9.09 -24.15
N ALA A 366 5.18 10.10 -23.82
CA ALA A 366 5.66 10.32 -22.46
C ALA A 366 4.51 10.51 -21.46
N ALA A 367 3.51 11.28 -21.84
CA ALA A 367 2.33 11.50 -21.01
C ALA A 367 1.51 10.23 -20.80
N SER A 368 1.38 9.38 -21.83
CA SER A 368 0.70 8.09 -21.71
C SER A 368 1.41 7.13 -20.76
N VAL A 369 2.75 7.11 -20.78
CA VAL A 369 3.59 6.31 -19.88
C VAL A 369 3.43 6.79 -18.44
N LEU A 370 3.56 8.10 -18.22
CA LEU A 370 3.44 8.71 -16.90
C LEU A 370 2.04 8.52 -16.31
N ASN A 371 0.98 8.76 -17.08
CA ASN A 371 -0.38 8.54 -16.61
C ASN A 371 -0.64 7.05 -16.29
N THR A 372 -0.10 6.12 -17.08
CA THR A 372 -0.21 4.68 -16.80
C THR A 372 0.56 4.28 -15.53
N LEU A 373 1.64 5.00 -15.19
CA LEU A 373 2.39 4.88 -13.94
C LEU A 373 1.71 5.56 -12.75
N GLY A 374 0.52 6.16 -12.92
CA GLY A 374 -0.12 6.94 -11.86
C GLY A 374 0.62 8.24 -11.51
N ILE A 375 1.47 8.72 -12.42
CA ILE A 375 2.20 9.98 -12.31
C ILE A 375 1.52 10.99 -13.24
N PRO A 376 0.92 12.07 -12.72
CA PRO A 376 0.30 13.08 -13.55
C PRO A 376 1.30 13.63 -14.57
N ALA A 377 0.97 13.48 -15.85
CA ALA A 377 1.91 13.67 -16.95
C ALA A 377 2.34 15.11 -17.24
N TYR A 378 1.78 16.12 -16.57
CA TYR A 378 2.02 17.53 -16.93
C TYR A 378 2.13 18.42 -15.70
N GLU A 379 3.35 18.58 -15.18
CA GLU A 379 3.71 19.75 -14.38
C GLU A 379 4.93 20.37 -15.05
N LYS A 380 4.69 21.47 -15.77
CA LYS A 380 5.73 22.21 -16.49
C LYS A 380 6.55 23.13 -15.58
N GLU A 381 6.37 23.12 -14.27
CA GLU A 381 7.18 23.89 -13.34
C GLU A 381 7.70 23.01 -12.20
N LYS A 382 9.02 23.09 -12.00
CA LYS A 382 9.77 22.32 -11.01
C LYS A 382 9.68 22.99 -9.65
N VAL A 383 9.14 22.28 -8.67
CA VAL A 383 9.56 22.43 -7.27
C VAL A 383 10.40 21.19 -6.91
N GLU A 384 11.55 21.39 -6.27
CA GLU A 384 12.47 20.29 -5.89
C GLU A 384 11.79 19.20 -5.04
N THR A 385 10.74 19.57 -4.30
CA THR A 385 9.90 18.66 -3.51
C THR A 385 9.07 17.71 -4.38
N ASP A 386 8.61 18.15 -5.56
CA ASP A 386 7.86 17.29 -6.51
C ASP A 386 8.78 16.33 -7.24
N LEU A 387 10.03 16.73 -7.49
CA LEU A 387 11.07 15.82 -7.98
C LEU A 387 11.43 14.77 -6.91
N LEU A 388 11.50 15.15 -5.64
CA LEU A 388 11.74 14.22 -4.53
C LEU A 388 10.57 13.23 -4.38
N ASN A 389 9.32 13.69 -4.46
CA ASN A 389 8.13 12.84 -4.39
C ASN A 389 7.98 11.94 -5.62
N LYS A 390 8.30 12.44 -6.82
CA LYS A 390 8.36 11.64 -8.06
C LYS A 390 9.44 10.58 -7.93
N ASN A 391 10.65 10.95 -7.53
CA ASN A 391 11.75 10.00 -7.30
C ASN A 391 11.41 9.00 -6.18
N GLY A 392 10.72 9.40 -5.13
CA GLY A 392 10.26 8.52 -4.05
C GLY A 392 9.24 7.48 -4.51
N LYS A 393 8.24 7.90 -5.30
CA LYS A 393 7.29 6.96 -5.92
C LYS A 393 7.95 6.05 -6.94
N LEU A 394 8.90 6.56 -7.73
CA LEU A 394 9.67 5.77 -8.68
C LEU A 394 10.57 4.75 -7.98
N LEU A 395 11.21 5.12 -6.87
CA LEU A 395 12.00 4.21 -6.03
C LEU A 395 11.13 3.14 -5.36
N ALA A 396 9.95 3.52 -4.88
CA ALA A 396 8.98 2.59 -4.31
C ALA A 396 8.45 1.58 -5.35
N MET A 397 8.16 2.05 -6.58
CA MET A 397 7.74 1.18 -7.69
C MET A 397 8.88 0.28 -8.19
N ALA A 398 10.11 0.77 -8.18
CA ALA A 398 11.29 0.01 -8.59
C ALA A 398 11.71 -1.06 -7.57
N GLY A 399 11.11 -1.12 -6.38
CA GLY A 399 11.34 -2.18 -5.39
C GLY A 399 12.80 -2.31 -4.95
N GLY A 400 13.59 -1.23 -5.01
CA GLY A 400 15.03 -1.25 -4.70
C GLY A 400 15.95 -1.65 -5.88
N ASN A 401 15.41 -1.90 -7.07
CA ASN A 401 16.23 -2.09 -8.28
C ASN A 401 16.73 -0.72 -8.79
N THR A 402 18.01 -0.43 -8.54
CA THR A 402 18.69 0.83 -8.88
C THR A 402 18.67 1.15 -10.37
N ASP A 403 18.73 0.14 -11.23
CA ASP A 403 18.71 0.36 -12.68
C ASP A 403 17.29 0.61 -13.19
N MET A 404 16.29 -0.02 -12.59
CA MET A 404 14.88 0.28 -12.85
C MET A 404 14.51 1.69 -12.37
N ALA A 405 14.99 2.08 -11.18
CA ALA A 405 14.81 3.44 -10.67
C ALA A 405 15.45 4.48 -11.60
N ARG A 406 16.62 4.19 -12.17
CA ARG A 406 17.26 5.03 -13.19
C ARG A 406 16.44 5.12 -14.47
N ALA A 407 15.98 3.98 -15.01
CA ALA A 407 15.14 3.95 -16.21
C ALA A 407 13.80 4.68 -16.01
N MET A 408 13.21 4.56 -14.83
CA MET A 408 12.02 5.28 -14.40
C MET A 408 12.26 6.79 -14.27
N ALA A 409 13.38 7.21 -13.67
CA ALA A 409 13.75 8.61 -13.54
C ALA A 409 14.07 9.26 -14.90
N GLU A 410 14.71 8.52 -15.80
CA GLU A 410 14.94 8.94 -17.19
C GLU A 410 13.62 9.06 -17.96
N ALA A 411 12.71 8.10 -17.80
CA ALA A 411 11.37 8.14 -18.40
C ALA A 411 10.50 9.26 -17.84
N ALA A 412 10.77 9.71 -16.61
CA ALA A 412 9.99 10.75 -15.95
C ALA A 412 10.54 12.18 -16.13
N ASN A 413 11.69 12.35 -16.79
CA ASN A 413 12.28 13.66 -17.03
C ASN A 413 11.95 14.18 -18.45
N PRO A 414 11.01 15.12 -18.62
CA PRO A 414 10.61 15.64 -19.93
C PRO A 414 11.71 16.45 -20.65
N ASN A 415 12.77 16.86 -19.94
CA ASN A 415 13.89 17.62 -20.50
C ASN A 415 15.12 16.75 -20.81
N ALA A 416 15.17 15.51 -20.29
CA ALA A 416 16.19 14.55 -20.70
C ALA A 416 15.75 13.90 -22.02
N LYS A 417 16.71 13.47 -22.84
CA LYS A 417 16.42 12.64 -24.01
C LYS A 417 15.85 11.31 -23.51
N MET A 418 14.55 11.26 -23.33
CA MET A 418 13.81 10.05 -22.99
C MET A 418 14.18 9.01 -24.06
N GLU A 419 14.85 7.93 -23.70
CA GLU A 419 15.25 6.90 -24.67
C GLU A 419 14.12 5.88 -24.82
N ALA A 420 13.84 5.44 -26.06
CA ALA A 420 12.86 4.38 -26.34
C ALA A 420 13.12 3.12 -25.49
N LYS A 421 14.39 2.81 -25.25
CA LYS A 421 14.83 1.68 -24.41
C LYS A 421 14.43 1.84 -22.94
N SER A 422 14.46 3.05 -22.38
CA SER A 422 14.08 3.28 -20.99
C SER A 422 12.57 3.14 -20.80
N ILE A 423 11.74 3.63 -21.74
CA ILE A 423 10.29 3.35 -21.74
C ILE A 423 10.02 1.86 -21.85
N GLU A 424 10.70 1.18 -22.78
CA GLU A 424 10.51 -0.25 -22.98
C GLU A 424 10.84 -1.04 -21.72
N LYS A 425 11.96 -0.74 -21.05
CA LYS A 425 12.31 -1.35 -19.77
C LYS A 425 11.25 -1.12 -18.69
N VAL A 426 10.76 0.12 -18.57
CA VAL A 426 9.72 0.48 -17.61
C VAL A 426 8.42 -0.27 -17.88
N ALA A 427 7.98 -0.29 -19.15
CA ALA A 427 6.78 -1.00 -19.57
C ALA A 427 6.88 -2.51 -19.33
N ASN A 428 8.03 -3.13 -19.66
CA ASN A 428 8.29 -4.55 -19.44
C ASN A 428 8.18 -4.92 -17.96
N TYR A 429 8.81 -4.12 -17.08
CA TYR A 429 8.76 -4.34 -15.63
C TYR A 429 7.34 -4.18 -15.08
N MET A 430 6.57 -3.17 -15.53
CA MET A 430 5.18 -3.00 -15.10
C MET A 430 4.25 -4.13 -15.59
N ILE A 431 4.45 -4.60 -16.82
CA ILE A 431 3.76 -5.78 -17.34
C ILE A 431 4.10 -6.98 -16.45
N GLY A 432 5.37 -7.18 -16.14
CA GLY A 432 5.85 -8.20 -15.21
C GLY A 432 5.21 -8.10 -13.82
N GLY A 433 5.10 -6.90 -13.26
CA GLY A 433 4.46 -6.68 -11.96
C GLY A 433 2.97 -6.98 -11.96
N SER A 434 2.28 -6.64 -13.05
CA SER A 434 0.85 -6.94 -13.22
C SER A 434 0.62 -8.45 -13.37
N LEU A 435 1.46 -9.13 -14.17
CA LEU A 435 1.45 -10.59 -14.32
C LEU A 435 1.78 -11.30 -13.00
N MET A 436 2.77 -10.79 -12.27
CA MET A 436 3.13 -11.27 -10.93
C MET A 436 1.95 -11.21 -9.97
N ASN A 437 1.20 -10.10 -9.96
CA ASN A 437 0.05 -9.95 -9.08
C ASN A 437 -1.09 -10.92 -9.46
N ASN A 438 -1.32 -11.15 -10.76
CA ASN A 438 -2.26 -12.17 -11.22
C ASN A 438 -1.82 -13.58 -10.76
N ALA A 439 -0.55 -13.93 -10.96
CA ALA A 439 -0.02 -15.23 -10.56
C ALA A 439 -0.02 -15.43 -9.04
N LYS A 440 0.28 -14.38 -8.27
CA LYS A 440 0.17 -14.40 -6.80
C LYS A 440 -1.28 -14.58 -6.36
N LEU A 441 -2.25 -13.93 -7.01
CA LEU A 441 -3.67 -14.14 -6.72
C LEU A 441 -4.06 -15.60 -7.00
N ASP A 442 -3.72 -16.13 -8.18
CA ASP A 442 -4.03 -17.51 -8.56
C ASP A 442 -3.41 -18.53 -7.59
N PHE A 443 -2.17 -18.28 -7.14
CA PHE A 443 -1.47 -19.13 -6.18
C PHE A 443 -2.09 -19.08 -4.78
N LEU A 444 -2.57 -17.91 -4.35
CA LEU A 444 -3.10 -17.72 -2.99
C LEU A 444 -4.61 -17.94 -2.86
N ASP A 445 -5.37 -17.89 -3.96
CA ASP A 445 -6.83 -18.06 -3.98
C ASP A 445 -7.33 -19.33 -3.23
N PRO A 446 -6.70 -20.51 -3.38
CA PRO A 446 -7.11 -21.70 -2.66
C PRO A 446 -7.04 -21.57 -1.12
N TYR A 447 -6.22 -20.64 -0.62
CA TYR A 447 -5.95 -20.46 0.81
C TYR A 447 -6.69 -19.26 1.43
N LYS A 448 -7.49 -18.51 0.67
CA LYS A 448 -8.16 -17.28 1.15
C LYS A 448 -9.04 -17.48 2.39
N ASN A 449 -9.60 -18.68 2.57
CA ASN A 449 -10.45 -19.02 3.71
C ASN A 449 -9.65 -19.51 4.93
N ASN A 450 -8.32 -19.66 4.81
CA ASN A 450 -7.44 -20.14 5.89
C ASN A 450 -6.26 -19.18 6.07
N ALA A 451 -6.43 -18.20 6.97
CA ALA A 451 -5.46 -17.15 7.23
C ALA A 451 -4.04 -17.66 7.51
N ARG A 452 -3.91 -18.74 8.29
CA ARG A 452 -2.60 -19.31 8.65
C ARG A 452 -1.90 -19.92 7.45
N GLN A 453 -2.63 -20.66 6.61
CA GLN A 453 -2.08 -21.21 5.37
C GLN A 453 -1.77 -20.11 4.36
N TYR A 454 -2.63 -19.10 4.25
CA TYR A 454 -2.42 -17.93 3.39
C TYR A 454 -1.11 -17.21 3.74
N VAL A 455 -0.92 -16.84 5.01
CA VAL A 455 0.29 -16.15 5.47
C VAL A 455 1.53 -17.03 5.29
N SER A 456 1.42 -18.34 5.51
CA SER A 456 2.52 -19.29 5.26
C SER A 456 2.91 -19.34 3.78
N LYS A 457 1.92 -19.45 2.88
CA LYS A 457 2.11 -19.51 1.43
C LYS A 457 2.63 -18.20 0.87
N MET A 458 2.18 -17.08 1.42
CA MET A 458 2.70 -15.75 1.11
C MET A 458 4.18 -15.61 1.47
N LYS A 459 4.63 -16.17 2.60
CA LYS A 459 6.05 -16.21 2.97
C LYS A 459 6.87 -17.08 2.00
N GLU A 460 6.31 -18.20 1.53
CA GLU A 460 6.98 -19.12 0.59
C GLU A 460 7.30 -18.45 -0.75
N ILE A 461 6.38 -17.62 -1.26
CA ILE A 461 6.55 -16.95 -2.55
C ILE A 461 7.39 -15.67 -2.48
N LYS A 462 7.62 -15.09 -1.29
CA LYS A 462 8.27 -13.78 -1.12
C LYS A 462 9.61 -13.67 -1.86
N ASP A 463 10.40 -14.74 -1.84
CA ASP A 463 11.73 -14.77 -2.45
C ASP A 463 11.72 -14.92 -3.98
N VAL A 464 10.56 -15.24 -4.56
CA VAL A 464 10.37 -15.45 -6.02
C VAL A 464 9.44 -14.41 -6.66
N LEU A 465 8.92 -13.45 -5.88
CA LEU A 465 8.15 -12.32 -6.39
C LEU A 465 9.06 -11.27 -7.05
N ASN A 466 9.57 -11.59 -8.24
CA ASN A 466 10.34 -10.69 -9.08
C ASN A 466 9.59 -10.43 -10.40
N PRO A 467 9.15 -9.19 -10.68
CA PRO A 467 8.44 -8.82 -11.91
C PRO A 467 9.10 -9.31 -13.20
N ASN A 468 10.43 -9.34 -13.25
CA ASN A 468 11.18 -9.78 -14.44
C ASN A 468 10.95 -11.26 -14.78
N LEU A 469 10.68 -12.12 -13.78
CA LEU A 469 10.41 -13.54 -14.00
C LEU A 469 9.07 -13.74 -14.73
N PHE A 470 8.04 -13.04 -14.26
CA PHE A 470 6.70 -13.10 -14.84
C PHE A 470 6.64 -12.42 -16.21
N TYR A 471 7.40 -11.35 -16.40
CA TYR A 471 7.57 -10.77 -17.73
C TYR A 471 8.20 -11.79 -18.68
N PHE A 472 9.28 -12.46 -18.27
CA PHE A 472 9.97 -13.48 -19.07
C PHE A 472 9.07 -14.64 -19.47
N GLU A 473 8.23 -15.15 -18.57
CA GLU A 473 7.25 -16.21 -18.88
C GLU A 473 6.26 -15.78 -19.98
N SER A 474 5.97 -14.49 -20.10
CA SER A 474 5.04 -13.97 -21.12
C SER A 474 5.67 -13.77 -22.50
N LEU A 475 6.99 -13.95 -22.63
CA LEU A 475 7.73 -13.75 -23.87
C LEU A 475 7.68 -14.98 -24.78
N ASN A 476 7.77 -14.75 -26.09
CA ASN A 476 8.07 -15.83 -27.03
C ASN A 476 9.56 -16.23 -26.96
N ASP A 477 9.91 -17.40 -27.51
CA ASP A 477 11.27 -17.96 -27.44
C ASP A 477 12.37 -17.01 -27.94
N GLN A 478 12.08 -16.19 -28.95
CA GLN A 478 13.07 -15.26 -29.51
C GLN A 478 13.31 -14.07 -28.60
N GLU A 479 12.25 -13.50 -28.04
CA GLU A 479 12.30 -12.40 -27.08
C GLU A 479 12.91 -12.85 -25.74
N ALA A 480 12.57 -14.05 -25.28
CA ALA A 480 13.14 -14.67 -24.09
C ALA A 480 14.67 -14.82 -24.20
N ARG A 481 15.16 -15.25 -25.37
CA ARG A 481 16.62 -15.33 -25.62
C ARG A 481 17.28 -13.96 -25.58
N LYS A 482 16.72 -12.97 -26.27
CA LYS A 482 17.24 -11.59 -26.26
C LYS A 482 17.27 -11.02 -24.84
N PHE A 483 16.19 -11.20 -24.08
CA PHE A 483 16.11 -10.76 -22.70
C PHE A 483 17.21 -11.37 -21.81
N LEU A 484 17.48 -12.66 -21.97
CA LEU A 484 18.56 -13.34 -21.25
C LEU A 484 19.96 -12.95 -21.72
N ASP A 485 20.11 -12.53 -22.98
CA ASP A 485 21.41 -12.13 -23.54
C ASP A 485 21.78 -10.68 -23.20
N GLU A 486 20.78 -9.84 -22.90
CA GLU A 486 20.98 -8.47 -22.40
C GLU A 486 21.35 -8.42 -20.91
N MET A 487 21.18 -9.53 -20.16
CA MET A 487 21.56 -9.60 -18.74
C MET A 487 23.05 -9.87 -18.53
N PRO A 488 23.69 -9.22 -17.54
CA PRO A 488 25.00 -9.62 -17.02
C PRO A 488 25.02 -11.08 -16.57
N LEU A 489 26.18 -11.75 -16.72
CA LEU A 489 26.32 -13.18 -16.44
C LEU A 489 25.91 -13.58 -15.01
N GLU A 490 26.26 -12.75 -14.01
CA GLU A 490 25.91 -13.01 -12.61
C GLU A 490 24.41 -12.83 -12.33
N GLU A 491 23.80 -11.80 -12.93
CA GLU A 491 22.35 -11.58 -12.84
C GLU A 491 21.58 -12.72 -13.53
N LYS A 492 22.03 -13.16 -14.72
CA LYS A 492 21.47 -14.30 -15.45
C LYS A 492 21.48 -15.59 -14.62
N LYS A 493 22.55 -15.84 -13.84
CA LYS A 493 22.63 -16.99 -12.93
C LYS A 493 21.61 -16.88 -11.79
N GLN A 494 21.50 -15.71 -11.15
CA GLN A 494 20.52 -15.49 -10.08
C GLN A 494 19.09 -15.59 -10.61
N PHE A 495 18.82 -14.99 -11.77
CA PHE A 495 17.54 -15.05 -12.46
C PHE A 495 17.13 -16.50 -12.73
N ARG A 496 18.03 -17.34 -13.27
CA ARG A 496 17.75 -18.77 -13.49
C ARG A 496 17.46 -19.53 -12.19
N LYS A 497 18.18 -19.24 -11.10
CA LYS A 497 17.89 -19.85 -9.79
C LYS A 497 16.51 -19.44 -9.27
N GLN A 498 16.14 -18.17 -9.42
CA GLN A 498 14.82 -17.69 -9.02
C GLN A 498 13.71 -18.30 -9.89
N LEU A 499 13.94 -18.42 -11.21
CA LEU A 499 13.02 -19.07 -12.13
C LEU A 499 12.80 -20.54 -11.76
N GLU A 500 13.88 -21.29 -11.51
CA GLU A 500 13.78 -22.69 -11.08
C GLU A 500 13.02 -22.84 -9.75
N LYS A 501 13.26 -21.93 -8.79
CA LYS A 501 12.52 -21.91 -7.51
C LYS A 501 11.04 -21.57 -7.73
N ALA A 502 10.72 -20.61 -8.59
CA ALA A 502 9.35 -20.22 -8.91
C ALA A 502 8.58 -21.35 -9.59
N THR A 503 9.19 -22.03 -10.56
CA THR A 503 8.60 -23.21 -11.22
C THR A 503 8.41 -24.38 -10.24
N LYS A 504 9.36 -24.62 -9.33
CA LYS A 504 9.22 -25.64 -8.28
C LYS A 504 8.07 -25.36 -7.32
N ILE A 505 7.83 -24.09 -6.98
CA ILE A 505 6.71 -23.67 -6.13
C ILE A 505 5.38 -23.72 -6.92
N GLY A 506 5.42 -23.65 -8.25
CA GLY A 506 4.25 -23.69 -9.13
C GLY A 506 3.58 -22.33 -9.33
N ILE A 507 4.26 -21.23 -9.03
CA ILE A 507 3.76 -19.87 -9.30
C ILE A 507 4.03 -19.43 -10.76
N ILE A 508 4.98 -20.08 -11.44
CA ILE A 508 5.33 -19.92 -12.85
C ILE A 508 5.28 -21.31 -13.49
N LYS A 509 4.81 -21.42 -14.74
CA LYS A 509 4.60 -22.71 -15.44
C LYS A 509 5.80 -23.20 -16.23
#